data_AF-A0A7C5VVT3-F1
#
_entry.id   AF-A0A7C5VVT3-F1
#
_cell.length_a   1.000
_cell.length_b   1.000
_cell.length_c   1.000
_cell.angle_alpha   90.00
_cell.angle_beta   90.00
_cell.angle_gamma   90.00
#
_symmetry.space_group_name_H-M   'P 1'
#
loop_
_entity.id
_entity.type
_entity.pdbx_description
1 polymer ?
#
loop_
_entity_poly.entity_id
_entity_poly.type
_entity_poly.pdbx_seq_one_letter_code
_entity_poly.pdbx_strand_id
1 'polypeptide(L)'
;MTISIAEFATRRDALLADLRSLVELESPSTDKTAVDQLVGYVRERARGLEATIEAYPQRDYGDLTIASWQGTSDAAAEPLLVLTHVDTVWPVGTLARRPFRIEGDLAFGPGIYD
;
A
#
# COMPACT_ATOMS: atom_id res chain seq x y z
N MET A 1 3.19 -0.52 25.18
CA MET A 1 3.06 -1.69 24.29
C MET A 1 4.41 -1.92 23.63
N THR A 2 4.91 -3.14 23.58
CA THR A 2 6.21 -3.49 22.95
C THR A 2 6.06 -4.74 22.11
N ILE A 3 6.68 -4.77 20.95
CA ILE A 3 6.85 -5.96 20.10
C ILE A 3 8.35 -6.26 20.01
N SER A 4 8.75 -7.53 20.03
CA SER A 4 10.16 -7.88 19.86
C SER A 4 10.55 -7.91 18.38
N ILE A 5 11.82 -7.63 18.06
CA ILE A 5 12.32 -7.76 16.68
C ILE A 5 12.17 -9.20 16.17
N ALA A 6 12.38 -10.19 17.05
CA ALA A 6 12.19 -11.59 16.70
C ALA A 6 10.73 -11.89 16.30
N GLU A 7 9.77 -11.36 17.05
CA GLU A 7 8.34 -11.50 16.75
C GLU A 7 7.97 -10.78 15.46
N PHE A 8 8.45 -9.55 15.24
CA PHE A 8 8.24 -8.84 13.97
C PHE A 8 8.80 -9.63 12.77
N ALA A 9 10.00 -10.20 12.90
CA ALA A 9 10.63 -10.98 11.85
C ALA A 9 9.81 -12.20 11.43
N THR A 10 8.99 -12.77 12.32
CA THR A 10 8.08 -13.88 11.96
C THR A 10 7.02 -13.48 10.95
N ARG A 11 6.71 -12.17 10.81
CA ARG A 11 5.70 -11.64 9.88
C ARG A 11 6.28 -11.35 8.50
N ARG A 12 7.59 -11.53 8.29
CA ARG A 12 8.29 -11.19 7.04
C ARG A 12 7.58 -11.75 5.81
N ASP A 13 7.24 -13.03 5.82
CA ASP A 13 6.67 -13.69 4.62
C ASP A 13 5.27 -13.16 4.31
N ALA A 14 4.48 -12.81 5.32
CA ALA A 14 3.18 -12.16 5.14
C ALA A 14 3.34 -10.74 4.58
N LEU A 15 4.30 -9.96 5.10
CA LEU A 15 4.62 -8.62 4.58
C LEU A 15 5.12 -8.67 3.13
N LEU A 16 5.92 -9.68 2.76
CA LEU A 16 6.37 -9.88 1.39
C LEU A 16 5.24 -10.30 0.45
N ALA A 17 4.27 -11.08 0.91
CA ALA A 17 3.09 -11.43 0.14
C ALA A 17 2.17 -10.21 -0.10
N ASP A 18 2.03 -9.35 0.91
CA ASP A 18 1.31 -8.08 0.79
C ASP A 18 2.02 -7.13 -0.18
N LEU A 19 3.34 -6.98 -0.05
CA LEU A 19 4.16 -6.18 -0.96
C LEU A 19 4.08 -6.69 -2.40
N ARG A 20 4.13 -8.01 -2.62
CA ARG A 20 3.92 -8.61 -3.94
C ARG A 20 2.56 -8.20 -4.52
N SER A 21 1.50 -8.26 -3.72
CA SER A 21 0.15 -7.91 -4.18
C SER A 21 0.04 -6.45 -4.61
N LEU A 22 0.72 -5.54 -3.91
CA LEU A 22 0.80 -4.13 -4.30
C LEU A 22 1.60 -3.94 -5.60
N VAL A 23 2.76 -4.58 -5.71
CA VAL A 23 3.64 -4.48 -6.91
C VAL A 23 3.00 -5.10 -8.16
N GLU A 24 2.24 -6.18 -8.00
CA GLU A 24 1.59 -6.87 -9.12
C GLU A 24 0.36 -6.11 -9.66
N LEU A 25 -0.14 -5.11 -8.92
CA LEU A 25 -1.14 -4.15 -9.37
C LEU A 25 -0.44 -2.90 -9.94
N GLU A 26 -0.06 -2.97 -11.22
CA GLU A 26 0.64 -1.87 -11.88
C GLU A 26 -0.16 -0.56 -11.81
N SER A 27 0.49 0.52 -11.38
CA SER A 27 -0.16 1.79 -11.04
C SER A 27 0.58 3.02 -11.63
N PRO A 28 0.81 3.13 -12.95
CA PRO A 28 1.51 4.30 -13.48
C PRO A 28 0.76 5.60 -13.16
N SER A 29 1.48 6.65 -12.74
CA SER A 29 0.89 7.98 -12.43
C SER A 29 0.07 8.57 -13.59
N THR A 30 0.34 8.14 -14.83
CA THR A 30 -0.36 8.60 -16.04
C THR A 30 -1.59 7.76 -16.41
N ASP A 31 -1.90 6.70 -15.67
CA ASP A 31 -3.06 5.85 -15.89
C ASP A 31 -3.95 5.85 -14.65
N LYS A 32 -4.93 6.75 -14.64
CA LYS A 32 -5.90 6.85 -13.54
C LYS A 32 -6.60 5.52 -13.25
N THR A 33 -6.98 4.77 -14.28
CA THR A 33 -7.74 3.53 -14.08
C THR A 33 -6.90 2.49 -13.37
N ALA A 34 -5.63 2.36 -13.75
CA ALA A 34 -4.68 1.47 -13.09
C ALA A 34 -4.43 1.89 -11.62
N VAL A 35 -4.23 3.18 -11.36
CA VAL A 35 -4.05 3.69 -9.98
C VAL A 35 -5.32 3.47 -9.15
N ASP A 36 -6.52 3.71 -9.70
CA ASP A 36 -7.78 3.50 -8.99
C ASP A 36 -8.01 2.03 -8.61
N GLN A 37 -7.54 1.07 -9.43
CA GLN A 37 -7.58 -0.35 -9.08
C GLN A 37 -6.74 -0.65 -7.83
N LEU A 38 -5.50 -0.14 -7.77
CA LEU A 38 -4.64 -0.29 -6.59
C LEU A 38 -5.21 0.45 -5.37
N VAL A 39 -5.73 1.67 -5.54
CA VAL A 39 -6.42 2.40 -4.48
C VAL A 39 -7.60 1.59 -3.94
N GLY A 40 -8.41 0.98 -4.81
CA GLY A 40 -9.49 0.09 -4.43
C GLY A 40 -9.02 -1.09 -3.58
N TYR A 41 -7.93 -1.75 -3.99
CA TYR A 41 -7.31 -2.83 -3.22
C TYR A 41 -6.87 -2.37 -1.82
N VAL A 42 -6.17 -1.23 -1.73
CA VAL A 42 -5.73 -0.67 -0.43
C VAL A 42 -6.91 -0.30 0.47
N ARG A 43 -7.99 0.27 -0.10
CA ARG A 43 -9.23 0.58 0.65
C ARG A 43 -9.84 -0.66 1.27
N GLU A 44 -9.96 -1.75 0.51
CA GLU A 44 -10.51 -3.02 1.03
C GLU A 44 -9.65 -3.60 2.15
N ARG A 45 -8.32 -3.56 2.00
CA ARG A 45 -7.41 -3.98 3.06
C ARG A 45 -7.55 -3.14 4.33
N ALA A 46 -7.62 -1.82 4.19
CA ALA A 46 -7.79 -0.91 5.31
C ALA A 46 -9.14 -1.15 6.01
N ARG A 47 -10.24 -1.37 5.28
CA ARG A 47 -11.54 -1.77 5.85
C ARG A 47 -11.47 -3.08 6.62
N GLY A 48 -10.73 -4.07 6.10
CA GLY A 48 -10.47 -5.33 6.80
C GLY A 48 -9.70 -5.17 8.11
N LEU A 49 -9.03 -4.02 8.30
CA LEU A 49 -8.38 -3.59 9.53
C LEU A 49 -9.23 -2.55 10.29
N GLU A 50 -10.53 -2.51 10.06
CA GLU A 50 -11.50 -1.64 10.76
C GLU A 50 -11.32 -0.14 10.50
N ALA A 51 -10.68 0.23 9.39
CA ALA A 51 -10.58 1.64 8.99
C ALA A 51 -11.92 2.19 8.50
N THR A 52 -12.24 3.42 8.88
CA THR A 52 -13.22 4.25 8.17
C THR A 52 -12.56 4.87 6.95
N ILE A 53 -13.20 4.77 5.79
CA ILE A 53 -12.65 5.21 4.51
C ILE A 53 -13.41 6.41 3.98
N GLU A 54 -12.69 7.50 3.70
CA GLU A 54 -13.17 8.63 2.92
C GLU A 54 -12.44 8.66 1.58
N ALA A 55 -13.22 8.67 0.50
CA ALA A 55 -12.73 8.71 -0.86
C ALA A 55 -12.98 10.09 -1.48
N TYR A 56 -11.96 10.63 -2.14
CA TYR A 56 -12.00 11.94 -2.79
C TYR A 56 -11.69 11.75 -4.29
N PRO A 57 -12.73 11.58 -5.13
CA PRO A 57 -12.54 11.32 -6.55
C PRO A 57 -11.72 12.40 -7.24
N GLN A 58 -10.75 11.99 -8.04
CA GLN A 58 -9.93 12.90 -8.84
C GLN A 58 -10.29 12.77 -10.33
N ARG A 59 -10.10 13.84 -11.10
CA ARG A 59 -10.41 13.82 -12.55
C ARG A 59 -9.33 13.09 -13.35
N ASP A 60 -8.08 13.46 -13.13
CA ASP A 60 -6.96 13.10 -14.00
C ASP A 60 -6.01 12.07 -13.36
N TYR A 61 -6.03 11.91 -12.03
CA TYR A 61 -5.15 11.03 -11.25
C TYR A 61 -5.96 10.03 -10.42
N GLY A 62 -5.26 9.11 -9.76
CA GLY A 62 -5.88 8.19 -8.82
C GLY A 62 -6.63 8.90 -7.69
N ASP A 63 -7.69 8.27 -7.20
CA ASP A 63 -8.50 8.85 -6.13
C ASP A 63 -7.72 8.99 -4.82
N LEU A 64 -7.77 10.19 -4.23
CA LEU A 64 -7.25 10.42 -2.89
C LEU A 64 -8.10 9.64 -1.88
N THR A 65 -7.43 9.06 -0.88
CA THR A 65 -8.08 8.24 0.13
C THR A 65 -7.57 8.62 1.51
N ILE A 66 -8.49 8.87 2.44
CA ILE A 66 -8.17 8.98 3.86
C ILE A 66 -8.73 7.73 4.53
N ALA A 67 -7.84 6.97 5.18
CA ALA A 67 -8.21 5.86 6.05
C ALA A 67 -7.97 6.30 7.49
N SER A 68 -8.99 6.21 8.34
CA SER A 68 -8.93 6.62 9.74
C SER A 68 -9.29 5.46 10.67
N TRP A 69 -8.55 5.36 11.78
CA TRP A 69 -8.81 4.42 12.86
C TRP A 69 -9.09 5.20 14.13
N GLN A 70 -10.08 4.76 14.89
CA GLN A 70 -10.29 5.34 16.22
C GLN A 70 -9.17 4.90 17.16
N GLY A 71 -8.50 5.87 17.78
CA GLY A 71 -7.52 5.59 18.82
C GLY A 71 -8.18 4.96 20.05
N THR A 72 -7.41 4.16 20.79
CA THR A 72 -7.88 3.48 22.02
C THR A 72 -7.54 4.24 23.31
N SER A 73 -6.86 5.38 23.21
CA SER A 73 -6.42 6.20 24.35
C SER A 73 -7.41 7.33 24.67
N ASP A 74 -7.31 7.84 25.90
CA ASP A 74 -8.04 9.04 26.36
C ASP A 74 -8.06 10.15 25.29
N ALA A 75 -9.17 10.87 25.22
CA ALA A 75 -9.53 11.87 24.20
C ALA A 75 -8.52 13.05 24.03
N ALA A 76 -7.41 13.05 24.74
CA ALA A 76 -6.34 14.05 24.71
C ALA A 76 -5.12 13.67 23.86
N ALA A 77 -5.07 12.47 23.24
CA ALA A 77 -3.98 12.12 22.34
C ALA A 77 -4.14 12.79 20.96
N GLU A 78 -3.09 13.45 20.48
CA GLU A 78 -3.06 14.04 19.13
C GLU A 78 -3.05 12.94 18.05
N PRO A 79 -3.70 13.16 16.89
CA PRO A 79 -3.73 12.18 15.81
C PRO A 79 -2.36 12.03 15.14
N LEU A 80 -2.01 10.80 14.76
CA LEU A 80 -0.86 10.52 13.90
C LEU A 80 -1.30 10.54 12.43
N LEU A 81 -0.57 11.28 11.59
CA LEU A 81 -0.73 11.26 10.15
C LEU A 81 0.39 10.44 9.49
N VAL A 82 0.00 9.45 8.70
CA VAL A 82 0.90 8.73 7.78
C VAL A 82 0.48 9.08 6.36
N LEU A 83 1.41 9.57 5.55
CA LEU A 83 1.20 9.94 4.16
C LEU A 83 2.01 9.01 3.25
N THR A 84 1.39 8.53 2.17
CA THR A 84 2.02 7.68 1.16
C THR A 84 1.41 7.99 -0.21
N HIS A 85 2.14 7.66 -1.28
CA HIS A 85 1.55 7.49 -2.62
C HIS A 85 1.49 6.00 -2.96
N VAL A 86 0.76 5.66 -4.02
CA VAL A 86 0.61 4.28 -4.52
C VAL A 86 0.86 4.17 -6.01
N ASP A 87 0.87 5.30 -6.71
CA ASP A 87 1.25 5.36 -8.11
C ASP A 87 2.76 5.29 -8.26
N THR A 88 3.20 4.83 -9.44
CA THR A 88 4.61 4.66 -9.77
C THR A 88 4.92 5.26 -11.13
N VAL A 89 6.21 5.38 -11.46
CA VAL A 89 6.65 5.81 -12.79
C VAL A 89 6.62 4.69 -13.85
N TRP A 90 6.24 3.46 -13.47
CA TRP A 90 6.36 2.28 -14.33
C TRP A 90 5.10 2.07 -15.18
N PRO A 91 5.21 2.06 -16.52
CA PRO A 91 4.05 1.83 -17.39
C PRO A 91 3.44 0.43 -17.19
N VAL A 92 2.14 0.30 -17.48
CA VAL A 92 1.46 -0.99 -17.57
C VAL A 92 2.19 -1.91 -18.56
N GLY A 93 2.30 -3.19 -18.21
CA GLY A 93 3.04 -4.22 -18.93
C GLY A 93 4.52 -4.32 -18.56
N THR A 94 4.99 -3.55 -17.57
CA THR A 94 6.36 -3.64 -17.07
C THR A 94 6.63 -4.98 -16.40
N LEU A 95 5.67 -5.54 -15.67
CA LEU A 95 5.80 -6.82 -14.97
C LEU A 95 6.16 -7.99 -15.90
N ALA A 96 5.76 -7.94 -17.17
CA ALA A 96 6.12 -8.97 -18.16
C ALA A 96 7.65 -9.09 -18.36
N ARG A 97 8.40 -8.01 -18.13
CA ARG A 97 9.87 -7.96 -18.25
C ARG A 97 10.56 -7.86 -16.89
N ARG A 98 9.88 -7.32 -15.88
CA ARG A 98 10.39 -7.08 -14.52
C ARG A 98 9.38 -7.62 -13.50
N PRO A 99 9.17 -8.94 -13.42
CA PRO A 99 8.20 -9.51 -12.51
C PRO A 99 8.64 -9.32 -11.06
N PHE A 100 7.69 -9.39 -10.13
CA PHE A 100 8.04 -9.52 -8.72
C PHE A 100 8.82 -10.81 -8.49
N ARG A 101 9.99 -10.70 -7.87
CA ARG A 101 10.81 -11.87 -7.50
C ARG A 101 11.64 -11.57 -6.26
N ILE A 102 12.03 -12.63 -5.55
CA ILE A 102 12.95 -12.57 -4.41
C ILE A 102 14.19 -13.37 -4.78
N GLU A 103 15.37 -12.76 -4.62
CA GLU A 103 16.66 -13.42 -4.79
C GLU A 103 17.53 -13.10 -3.58
N GLY A 104 17.86 -14.12 -2.78
CA GLY A 104 18.61 -13.95 -1.54
C GLY A 104 17.84 -13.09 -0.54
N ASP A 105 18.44 -11.97 -0.16
CA ASP A 105 17.92 -10.97 0.78
C ASP A 105 17.23 -9.79 0.09
N LEU A 106 17.11 -9.80 -1.24
CA LEU A 106 16.52 -8.72 -2.03
C LEU A 106 15.20 -9.13 -2.67
N ALA A 107 14.21 -8.23 -2.58
CA ALA A 107 12.98 -8.29 -3.35
C ALA A 107 13.04 -7.28 -4.50
N PHE A 108 12.52 -7.67 -5.66
CA PHE A 108 12.58 -6.89 -6.90
C PHE A 108 11.18 -6.73 -7.46
N GLY A 109 10.90 -5.56 -8.02
CA GLY A 109 9.65 -5.27 -8.69
C GLY A 109 9.50 -3.77 -8.99
N PRO A 110 8.68 -3.37 -9.97
CA PRO A 110 8.34 -1.98 -10.21
C PRO A 110 7.67 -1.37 -8.97
N GLY A 111 8.12 -0.21 -8.52
CA GLY A 111 7.57 0.49 -7.35
C GLY A 111 7.79 -0.21 -5.99
N ILE A 112 8.64 -1.23 -5.92
CA ILE A 112 8.82 -2.01 -4.68
C ILE A 112 9.47 -1.20 -3.54
N TYR A 113 10.22 -0.17 -3.89
CA TYR A 113 10.96 0.70 -2.97
C TYR A 113 10.34 2.10 -2.84
N ASP A 114 9.60 2.52 -3.87
CA ASP A 114 9.00 3.84 -4.06
C ASP A 114 7.58 3.68 -4.60
#